data_AF-A0A4W4GM23-F1
#
_entry.id   AF-A0A4W4GM23-F1
#
_cell.length_a   1.000
_cell.length_b   1.000
_cell.length_c   1.000
_cell.angle_alpha   90.00
_cell.angle_beta   90.00
_cell.angle_gamma   90.00
#
_symmetry.space_group_name_H-M   'P 1'
#
loop_
_entity.id
_entity.type
_entity.pdbx_description
1 polymer ?
#
loop_
_entity_poly.entity_id
_entity_poly.type
_entity_poly.pdbx_seq_one_letter_code
_entity_poly.pdbx_strand_id
1 'polypeptide(L)' 'SPIASALPLCGTKELVLTWFVETQASLILHDGRFPTWFHGFISRQEAEDQLRDKTLGNFLIRLSEKAFGYILSYK' A
#
# COMPACT_ATOMS: atom_id res chain seq x y z
N SER A 1 25.14 18.20 1.38
CA SER A 1 23.76 17.79 1.72
C SER A 1 23.79 16.36 2.20
N PRO A 2 23.46 16.05 3.46
CA PRO A 2 23.35 14.67 3.88
C PRO A 2 21.95 14.15 3.57
N ILE A 3 21.98 13.13 2.74
CA ILE A 3 20.93 12.18 2.42
C ILE A 3 20.32 11.64 3.71
N ALA A 4 18.99 11.82 3.86
CA ALA A 4 18.05 10.91 4.53
C ALA A 4 18.63 10.03 5.67
N SER A 5 19.28 10.64 6.65
CA SER A 5 19.80 9.92 7.81
C SER A 5 18.69 9.73 8.84
N ALA A 6 18.18 8.49 8.88
CA ALA A 6 17.47 7.86 9.99
C ALA A 6 16.16 8.53 10.41
N LEU A 7 15.07 8.20 9.73
CA LEU A 7 13.76 8.24 10.37
C LEU A 7 13.68 7.08 11.38
N PRO A 8 13.23 7.32 12.63
CA PRO A 8 13.19 6.28 13.66
C PRO A 8 12.27 5.13 13.22
N LEU A 9 12.63 3.91 13.58
CA LEU A 9 11.84 2.68 13.32
C LEU A 9 10.45 2.68 14.01
N CYS A 10 10.15 3.67 14.84
CA CYS A 10 8.82 3.94 15.39
C CYS A 10 8.18 5.07 14.57
N GLY A 11 7.14 4.75 13.80
CA GLY A 11 6.41 5.75 12.99
C GLY A 11 6.39 5.49 11.47
N THR A 12 7.05 4.45 10.95
CA THR A 12 7.12 4.24 9.49
C THR A 12 5.73 4.05 8.85
N LYS A 13 4.83 3.35 9.53
CA LYS A 13 3.45 3.16 9.04
C LYS A 13 2.67 4.46 9.00
N GLU A 14 2.78 5.27 10.06
CA GLU A 14 2.15 6.59 10.17
C GLU A 14 2.70 7.57 9.12
N LEU A 15 4.01 7.54 8.88
CA LEU A 15 4.65 8.33 7.83
C LEU A 15 4.18 7.90 6.44
N VAL A 16 4.10 6.60 6.16
CA VAL A 16 3.57 6.10 4.89
C VAL A 16 2.10 6.47 4.74
N LEU A 17 1.30 6.39 5.80
CA LEU A 17 -0.11 6.83 5.76
C LEU A 17 -0.22 8.32 5.43
N THR A 18 0.58 9.15 6.11
CA THR A 18 0.62 10.61 5.88
C THR A 18 1.01 10.91 4.44
N TRP A 19 2.12 10.34 3.96
CA TRP A 19 2.55 10.46 2.57
C TRP A 19 1.46 10.03 1.58
N PHE A 20 0.79 8.90 1.84
CA PHE A 20 -0.27 8.40 0.97
C PHE A 20 -1.46 9.36 0.93
N VAL A 21 -1.95 9.84 2.09
CA VAL A 21 -3.09 10.76 2.18
C VAL A 21 -2.77 12.10 1.51
N GLU A 22 -1.59 12.65 1.76
CA GLU A 22 -1.20 13.97 1.28
C GLU A 22 -0.85 14.01 -0.22
N THR A 23 -0.37 12.89 -0.78
CA THR A 23 0.18 12.89 -2.15
C THR A 23 -0.50 11.93 -3.12
N GLN A 24 -1.00 10.79 -2.66
CA GLN A 24 -1.45 9.71 -3.54
C GLN A 24 -2.97 9.50 -3.54
N ALA A 25 -3.64 9.71 -2.41
CA ALA A 25 -5.05 9.35 -2.24
C ALA A 25 -5.95 10.00 -3.30
N SER A 26 -5.75 11.29 -3.58
CA SER A 26 -6.50 12.03 -4.61
C SER A 26 -6.23 11.54 -6.04
N LEU A 27 -5.07 10.93 -6.30
CA LEU A 27 -4.71 10.41 -7.62
C LEU A 27 -5.37 9.07 -7.92
N ILE A 28 -5.68 8.29 -6.88
CA ILE A 28 -6.27 6.96 -7.04
C ILE A 28 -7.77 6.93 -6.73
N LEU A 29 -8.30 7.92 -6.01
CA LEU A 29 -9.73 8.04 -5.77
C LEU A 29 -10.48 8.26 -7.08
N HIS A 30 -11.53 7.46 -7.29
CA HIS A 30 -12.47 7.62 -8.39
C HIS A 30 -13.88 7.78 -7.81
N ASP A 31 -14.53 8.90 -8.09
CA ASP A 31 -15.86 9.25 -7.54
C ASP A 31 -15.95 9.12 -6.01
N GLY A 32 -14.90 9.53 -5.30
CA GLY A 32 -14.82 9.46 -3.83
C GLY A 32 -14.65 8.04 -3.27
N ARG A 33 -14.35 7.05 -4.11
CA ARG A 33 -14.11 5.67 -3.72
C ARG A 33 -12.74 5.20 -4.17
N PHE A 34 -12.09 4.39 -3.34
CA PHE A 34 -10.88 3.70 -3.77
C PHE A 34 -11.24 2.57 -4.75
N PRO A 35 -10.38 2.32 -5.76
CA PRO A 35 -10.55 1.18 -6.66
C PRO A 35 -10.56 -0.14 -5.89
N THR A 36 -11.30 -1.12 -6.38
CA THR A 36 -11.47 -2.42 -5.71
C THR A 36 -10.17 -3.23 -5.62
N TRP A 37 -9.17 -2.89 -6.41
CA TRP A 37 -7.84 -3.49 -6.37
C TRP A 37 -6.91 -2.83 -5.34
N PHE A 38 -7.30 -1.73 -4.68
CA PHE A 38 -6.49 -1.07 -3.66
C PHE A 38 -6.99 -1.43 -2.25
N HIS A 39 -6.12 -1.99 -1.43
CA HIS A 39 -6.50 -2.54 -0.12
C HIS A 39 -5.82 -1.84 1.07
N GLY A 40 -5.06 -0.76 0.84
CA GLY A 40 -4.38 -0.05 1.91
C GLY A 40 -3.37 -0.94 2.65
N PHE A 41 -3.31 -0.84 3.97
CA PHE A 41 -2.42 -1.67 4.79
C PHE A 41 -3.04 -3.04 5.05
N ILE A 42 -2.66 -4.03 4.24
CA ILE A 42 -2.87 -5.44 4.54
C ILE A 42 -1.52 -6.16 4.57
N SER A 43 -1.45 -7.19 5.41
CA SER A 43 -0.31 -8.09 5.48
C SER A 43 -0.17 -8.92 4.20
N ARG A 44 1.00 -9.53 4.05
CA ARG A 44 1.24 -10.49 2.96
C ARG A 44 0.26 -11.67 3.03
N GLN A 45 -0.01 -12.19 4.24
CA GLN A 45 -0.90 -13.33 4.43
C GLN A 45 -2.33 -13.00 4.02
N GLU A 46 -2.86 -11.83 4.43
CA GLU A 46 -4.21 -11.39 4.02
C GLU A 46 -4.33 -11.22 2.50
N ALA A 47 -3.28 -10.74 1.84
CA ALA A 47 -3.25 -10.63 0.38
C ALA A 47 -3.25 -12.01 -0.30
N GLU A 48 -2.45 -12.95 0.22
CA GLU A 48 -2.40 -14.34 -0.28
C GLU A 48 -3.75 -15.05 -0.08
N ASP A 49 -4.42 -14.84 1.05
CA ASP A 49 -5.73 -15.42 1.34
C ASP A 49 -6.82 -14.88 0.40
N GLN A 50 -6.81 -13.59 0.10
CA GLN A 50 -7.78 -12.99 -0.84
C GLN A 50 -7.58 -13.48 -2.28
N LEU A 51 -6.34 -13.76 -2.67
CA LEU A 51 -6.01 -14.26 -4.00
C LEU A 51 -6.15 -15.78 -4.12
N ARG A 52 -6.13 -16.51 -3.00
CA ARG A 52 -6.08 -17.98 -2.94
C ARG A 52 -7.07 -18.68 -3.87
N ASP A 53 -8.30 -18.20 -3.95
CA ASP A 53 -9.37 -18.84 -4.75
C ASP A 53 -9.69 -18.10 -6.05
N LYS A 54 -8.87 -17.12 -6.44
CA LYS A 54 -9.05 -16.34 -7.68
C LYS A 54 -8.38 -17.02 -8.88
N THR A 55 -8.74 -16.63 -10.10
CA THR A 55 -8.04 -17.09 -11.31
C THR A 55 -6.67 -16.45 -11.44
N LEU A 56 -5.76 -17.07 -12.21
CA LEU A 56 -4.50 -16.43 -12.58
C LEU A 56 -4.76 -15.07 -13.24
N GLY A 57 -3.91 -14.10 -12.99
CA GLY A 57 -4.08 -12.73 -13.49
C GLY A 57 -4.77 -11.79 -12.51
N ASN A 58 -5.34 -12.31 -11.41
CA ASN A 58 -5.89 -11.47 -10.35
C ASN A 58 -4.77 -10.86 -9.52
N PHE A 59 -4.96 -9.59 -9.15
CA PHE A 59 -3.99 -8.84 -8.37
C PHE A 59 -4.69 -7.90 -7.40
N LEU A 60 -3.90 -7.41 -6.45
CA LEU A 60 -4.25 -6.30 -5.59
C LEU A 60 -3.00 -5.48 -5.27
N ILE A 61 -3.21 -4.23 -4.91
CA ILE A 61 -2.18 -3.28 -4.49
C ILE A 61 -2.40 -2.95 -3.01
N ARG A 62 -1.33 -3.05 -2.23
CA ARG A 62 -1.30 -2.73 -0.79
C ARG A 62 -0.17 -1.75 -0.47
N LEU A 63 -0.30 -1.01 0.62
CA LEU A 63 0.73 -0.11 1.12
C LEU A 63 1.82 -0.88 1.85
N SER A 64 3.06 -0.43 1.70
CA SER A 64 4.18 -0.97 2.46
C SER A 64 4.25 -0.33 3.84
N GLU A 65 4.35 -1.13 4.90
CA GLU A 65 4.58 -0.61 6.26
C GLU A 65 6.06 -0.24 6.51
N LYS A 66 6.94 -0.55 5.55
CA LYS A 66 8.41 -0.45 5.71
C LYS A 66 9.06 0.60 4.82
N ALA A 67 8.35 1.13 3.83
CA ALA A 67 8.87 2.09 2.86
C ALA A 67 7.74 2.87 2.21
N PHE A 68 8.03 4.08 1.73
CA PHE A 68 7.09 4.83 0.90
C PHE A 68 6.88 4.11 -0.44
N GLY A 69 5.66 3.66 -0.68
CA GLY A 69 5.29 2.99 -1.91
C GLY A 69 4.30 1.86 -1.73
N TYR A 70 4.12 1.16 -2.84
CA TYR A 70 3.12 0.13 -3.01
C TYR A 70 3.76 -1.24 -3.18
N ILE A 71 3.00 -2.26 -2.83
CA ILE A 71 3.34 -3.65 -3.10
C ILE A 71 2.23 -4.23 -3.96
N LEU A 72 2.60 -4.80 -5.11
CA LEU A 72 1.74 -5.60 -5.96
C LEU A 72 1.72 -7.04 -5.44
N SER A 73 0.54 -7.52 -5.08
CA SER A 73 0.28 -8.94 -4.83
C SER A 73 -0.47 -9.50 -6.03
N TYR A 74 0.01 -10.61 -6.57
CA TYR A 74 -0.48 -11.20 -7.82
C TYR A 74 -0.62 -12.72 -7.64
N LYS A 75 -1.59 -13.30 -8.34
CA LYS A 75 -1.74 -14.75 -8.47
C LYS A 75 -1.46 -15.22 -9.89
#